data_AF-A0A1F5CNV6-F1
#
_entry.id   AF-A0A1F5CNV6-F1
#
_cell.length_a   1.000
_cell.length_b   1.000
_cell.length_c   1.000
_cell.angle_alpha   90.00
_cell.angle_beta   90.00
_cell.angle_gamma   90.00
#
_symmetry.space_group_name_H-M   'P 1'
#
loop_
_entity.id
_entity.type
_entity.pdbx_description
1 polymer ?
#
loop_
_entity_poly.entity_id
_entity_poly.type
_entity_poly.pdbx_seq_one_letter_code
_entity_poly.pdbx_strand_id
1 'polypeptide(L)'
;MREWSDEEVERLTELYSSNKPFEDIMVEFPSRSSNAVRLKASRMGLRRPALPVNLIHAEKVRFHSLDNDGTMGYLIKCKECGSWIQSERMGGGICQTICCGECGALYEVLTGS
;
A
#
# COMPACT_ATOMS: atom_id res chain seq x y z
N MET A 1 -36.74 -2.08 -0.36
CA MET A 1 -35.31 -1.78 -0.60
C MET A 1 -35.06 -0.42 0.03
N ARG A 2 -34.10 -0.27 0.96
CA ARG A 2 -33.79 1.03 1.58
C ARG A 2 -32.97 1.87 0.60
N GLU A 3 -33.40 3.10 0.32
CA GLU A 3 -32.70 4.06 -0.53
C GLU A 3 -31.36 4.47 0.09
N TRP A 4 -30.35 4.68 -0.75
CA TRP A 4 -29.03 5.16 -0.33
C TRP A 4 -29.08 6.68 -0.29
N SER A 5 -28.71 7.28 0.85
CA SER A 5 -28.55 8.73 0.92
C SER A 5 -27.27 9.18 0.21
N ASP A 6 -27.21 10.46 -0.15
CA ASP A 6 -26.02 11.03 -0.81
C ASP A 6 -24.78 10.92 0.08
N GLU A 7 -24.95 11.07 1.40
CA GLU A 7 -23.86 10.90 2.38
C GLU A 7 -23.37 9.46 2.46
N GLU A 8 -24.27 8.47 2.38
CA GLU A 8 -23.88 7.06 2.34
C GLU A 8 -23.10 6.74 1.05
N VAL A 9 -23.48 7.38 -0.07
CA VAL A 9 -22.83 7.21 -1.38
C VAL A 9 -21.44 7.85 -1.40
N GLU A 10 -21.31 9.07 -0.88
CA GLU A 10 -20.04 9.78 -0.75
C GLU A 10 -19.08 8.99 0.15
N ARG A 11 -19.55 8.59 1.34
CA ARG A 11 -18.76 7.77 2.27
C ARG A 11 -18.32 6.45 1.65
N LEU A 12 -19.21 5.78 0.91
CA LEU A 12 -18.88 4.51 0.25
C LEU A 12 -17.76 4.70 -0.78
N THR A 13 -17.81 5.80 -1.52
CA THR A 13 -16.83 6.15 -2.55
C THR A 13 -15.44 6.41 -1.95
N GLU A 14 -15.37 7.19 -0.88
CA GLU A 14 -14.13 7.44 -0.15
C GLU A 14 -13.52 6.14 0.40
N LEU A 15 -14.33 5.33 1.06
CA LEU A 15 -13.90 4.10 1.70
C LEU A 15 -13.46 3.03 0.69
N TYR A 16 -14.14 2.91 -0.45
CA TYR A 16 -13.73 1.96 -1.51
C TYR A 16 -12.47 2.41 -2.26
N SER A 17 -12.21 3.71 -2.32
CA SER A 17 -10.98 4.28 -2.88
C SER A 17 -9.80 4.19 -1.91
N SER A 18 -10.08 3.97 -0.62
CA SER A 18 -9.07 3.75 0.41
C SER A 18 -8.51 2.31 0.36
N ASN A 19 -7.33 2.12 0.96
CA ASN A 19 -6.75 0.78 1.15
C ASN A 19 -7.32 0.05 2.38
N LYS A 20 -8.49 0.47 2.89
CA LYS A 20 -9.09 -0.16 4.08
C LYS A 20 -9.61 -1.57 3.77
N PRO A 21 -9.41 -2.53 4.70
CA PRO A 21 -10.10 -3.82 4.70
C PRO A 21 -11.62 -3.68 4.57
N PHE A 22 -12.29 -4.67 3.99
CA PHE A 22 -13.74 -4.61 3.79
C PHE A 22 -14.49 -4.62 5.13
N GLU A 23 -13.93 -5.29 6.13
CA GLU A 23 -14.46 -5.35 7.49
C GLU A 23 -14.53 -3.96 8.11
N ASP A 24 -13.48 -3.15 7.96
CA ASP A 24 -13.46 -1.76 8.43
C ASP A 24 -14.47 -0.88 7.70
N ILE A 25 -14.68 -1.12 6.40
CA ILE A 25 -15.72 -0.42 5.63
C ILE A 25 -17.11 -0.76 6.21
N MET A 26 -17.34 -2.01 6.60
CA MET A 26 -18.63 -2.45 7.15
C MET A 26 -18.97 -1.80 8.49
N VAL A 27 -17.97 -1.42 9.29
CA VAL A 27 -18.18 -0.68 10.55
C VAL A 27 -18.86 0.66 10.30
N GLU A 28 -18.57 1.31 9.17
CA GLU A 28 -19.14 2.61 8.77
C GLU A 28 -20.58 2.49 8.24
N PHE A 29 -21.07 1.27 7.98
CA PHE A 29 -22.42 1.00 7.49
C PHE A 29 -23.18 0.00 8.37
N PRO A 30 -23.41 0.29 9.67
CA PRO A 30 -24.02 -0.66 10.60
C PRO A 30 -25.45 -1.05 10.23
N SER A 31 -26.14 -0.21 9.45
CA SER A 31 -27.51 -0.46 9.00
C SER A 31 -27.60 -1.14 7.63
N ARG A 32 -26.47 -1.50 7.00
CA ARG A 32 -26.43 -2.16 5.68
C ARG A 32 -25.81 -3.53 5.81
N SER A 33 -26.33 -4.50 5.06
CA SER A 33 -25.67 -5.80 4.94
C SER A 33 -24.45 -5.70 4.03
N SER A 34 -23.49 -6.60 4.23
CA SER A 34 -22.30 -6.71 3.39
C SER A 34 -22.62 -6.86 1.91
N ASN A 35 -23.67 -7.63 1.60
CA ASN A 35 -24.15 -7.81 0.24
C ASN A 35 -24.71 -6.49 -0.35
N ALA A 36 -25.46 -5.71 0.43
CA ALA A 36 -25.99 -4.43 -0.02
C ALA A 36 -24.86 -3.43 -0.37
N VAL A 37 -23.82 -3.37 0.46
CA VAL A 37 -22.63 -2.53 0.24
C VAL A 37 -21.89 -2.95 -1.04
N ARG A 38 -21.60 -4.24 -1.21
CA ARG A 38 -20.92 -4.76 -2.42
C ARG A 38 -21.72 -4.51 -3.69
N LEU A 39 -23.04 -4.74 -3.64
CA LEU A 39 -23.92 -4.55 -4.79
C LEU A 39 -24.00 -3.08 -5.19
N LYS A 40 -24.09 -2.16 -4.22
CA LYS A 40 -24.07 -0.72 -4.49
C LYS A 40 -22.74 -0.28 -5.10
N ALA A 41 -21.62 -0.68 -4.51
CA ALA A 41 -20.29 -0.36 -5.02
C ALA A 41 -20.08 -0.85 -6.46
N SER A 42 -20.50 -2.10 -6.74
CA SER A 42 -20.46 -2.67 -8.09
C SER A 42 -21.31 -1.88 -9.10
N ARG A 43 -22.54 -1.50 -8.72
CA ARG A 43 -23.43 -0.67 -9.56
C ARG A 43 -22.87 0.72 -9.82
N MET A 44 -22.07 1.25 -8.91
CA MET A 44 -21.37 2.53 -9.05
C MET A 44 -20.04 2.40 -9.80
N GLY A 45 -19.61 1.20 -10.17
CA GLY A 45 -18.30 0.97 -10.79
C GLY A 45 -17.12 1.16 -9.84
N LEU A 46 -17.35 1.24 -8.52
CA LEU A 46 -16.29 1.35 -7.53
C LEU A 46 -15.52 0.04 -7.47
N ARG A 47 -14.20 0.13 -7.70
CA ARG A 47 -13.29 -1.00 -7.57
C ARG A 47 -12.41 -0.75 -6.37
N ARG A 48 -12.37 -1.73 -5.47
CA ARG A 48 -11.36 -1.72 -4.41
C ARG A 48 -10.00 -2.00 -5.07
N PRO A 49 -8.91 -1.36 -4.63
CA PRO A 49 -7.57 -1.76 -5.04
C PRO A 49 -7.43 -3.26 -4.74
N ALA A 50 -7.31 -4.06 -5.81
CA ALA A 50 -7.11 -5.48 -5.70
C ALA A 50 -5.68 -5.67 -5.24
N LEU A 51 -5.45 -5.84 -3.94
CA LEU A 51 -4.32 -6.56 -3.34
C LEU A 51 -4.41 -6.45 -1.81
N PRO A 52 -4.09 -7.52 -1.06
CA PRO A 52 -3.63 -7.33 0.29
C PRO A 52 -2.23 -6.70 0.21
N VAL A 53 -2.08 -5.52 0.80
CA VAL A 53 -0.87 -5.00 1.46
C VAL A 53 0.49 -5.65 1.12
N ASN A 54 1.38 -4.84 0.54
CA ASN A 54 2.82 -4.77 0.87
C ASN A 54 3.81 -5.76 0.25
N LEU A 55 3.86 -5.97 -1.06
CA LEU A 55 5.10 -6.43 -1.72
C LEU A 55 5.20 -5.83 -3.13
N ILE A 56 5.69 -4.59 -3.20
CA ILE A 56 6.12 -4.03 -4.47
C ILE A 56 7.48 -4.64 -4.80
N HIS A 57 7.49 -5.62 -5.71
CA HIS A 57 8.73 -6.16 -6.26
C HIS A 57 9.44 -5.07 -7.06
N ALA A 58 10.44 -4.44 -6.48
CA ALA A 58 11.25 -3.41 -7.12
C ALA A 58 12.64 -3.97 -7.40
N GLU A 59 13.15 -3.72 -8.61
CA GLU A 59 14.54 -4.03 -8.93
C GLU A 59 15.44 -3.19 -8.03
N LYS A 60 16.25 -3.86 -7.20
CA LYS A 60 17.23 -3.20 -6.34
C LYS A 60 18.52 -2.95 -7.12
N VAL A 61 18.97 -1.69 -7.14
CA VAL A 61 20.30 -1.36 -7.65
C VAL A 61 21.26 -1.39 -6.46
N ARG A 62 22.28 -2.25 -6.53
CA ARG A 62 23.37 -2.26 -5.55
C ARG A 62 24.34 -1.14 -5.86
N PHE A 63 24.74 -0.40 -4.84
CA PHE A 63 25.85 0.54 -4.94
C PHE A 63 26.88 0.28 -3.83
N HIS A 64 28.10 0.71 -4.08
CA HIS A 64 29.21 0.70 -3.14
C HIS A 64 29.57 2.16 -2.87
N SER A 65 29.51 2.61 -1.62
CA SER A 65 30.02 3.95 -1.32
C SER A 65 31.54 3.96 -1.54
N LEU A 66 32.08 5.02 -2.13
CA LEU A 66 33.52 5.19 -2.32
C LEU A 66 34.24 5.58 -1.01
N ASP A 67 33.49 5.77 0.07
CA ASP A 67 34.01 6.12 1.37
C ASP A 67 34.66 4.92 2.06
N ASN A 68 35.64 5.19 2.93
CA ASN A 68 36.61 4.26 3.51
C ASN A 68 36.03 3.08 4.33
N ASP A 69 34.70 3.00 4.48
CA ASP A 69 33.98 1.99 5.28
C ASP A 69 33.38 0.85 4.42
N GLY A 70 33.43 0.94 3.08
CA GLY A 70 32.99 -0.15 2.20
C GLY A 70 31.50 -0.52 2.35
N THR A 71 30.68 0.41 2.84
CA THR A 71 29.26 0.19 3.11
C THR A 71 28.51 -0.14 1.81
N MET A 72 27.88 -1.32 1.77
CA MET A 72 27.02 -1.74 0.67
C MET A 72 25.57 -1.32 0.93
N GLY A 73 24.91 -0.75 -0.07
CA GLY A 73 23.53 -0.30 0.02
C GLY A 73 22.68 -0.66 -1.20
N TYR A 74 21.41 -0.29 -1.13
CA TYR A 74 20.42 -0.47 -2.18
C TYR A 74 19.74 0.85 -2.52
N LEU A 75 19.48 1.05 -3.81
CA LEU A 75 18.58 2.06 -4.33
C LEU A 75 17.32 1.39 -4.86
N ILE A 76 16.17 1.93 -4.48
CA ILE A 76 14.85 1.42 -4.88
C ILE A 76 14.06 2.61 -5.44
N LYS A 77 13.55 2.45 -6.66
CA LYS A 77 12.61 3.43 -7.21
C LYS A 77 11.21 3.14 -6.67
N CYS A 78 10.63 4.11 -5.99
CA CYS A 78 9.25 4.02 -5.54
C CYS A 78 8.32 3.89 -6.75
N LYS A 79 7.50 2.83 -6.82
CA LYS A 79 6.53 2.67 -7.91
C LYS A 79 5.32 3.59 -7.79
N GLU A 80 5.04 4.09 -6.59
CA GLU A 80 3.89 4.95 -6.31
C GLU A 80 4.16 6.41 -6.69
N CYS A 81 5.31 6.97 -6.30
CA CYS A 81 5.64 8.39 -6.55
C CYS A 81 6.84 8.62 -7.47
N GLY A 82 7.59 7.57 -7.83
CA GLY A 82 8.77 7.67 -8.69
C GLY A 82 10.06 8.11 -8.01
N SER A 83 10.01 8.50 -6.72
CA SER A 83 11.19 8.93 -5.95
C SER A 83 12.17 7.79 -5.67
N TRP A 84 13.44 8.13 -5.55
CA TRP A 84 14.49 7.17 -5.20
C TRP A 84 14.65 7.06 -3.69
N ILE A 85 14.74 5.81 -3.21
CA ILE A 85 14.92 5.48 -1.80
C ILE A 85 16.29 4.83 -1.65
N GLN A 86 17.13 5.43 -0.80
CA GLN A 86 18.45 4.91 -0.45
C GLN A 86 18.37 4.16 0.87
N SER A 87 18.99 2.98 0.94
CA SER A 87 19.07 2.19 2.16
C SER A 87 20.45 1.57 2.30
N GLU A 88 21.04 1.75 3.48
CA GLU A 88 22.30 1.12 3.88
C GLU A 88 22.00 -0.26 4.48
N ARG A 89 22.84 -1.26 4.18
CA ARG A 89 22.68 -2.61 4.74
C ARG A 89 23.02 -2.60 6.22
N MET A 90 22.03 -2.41 7.09
CA MET A 90 22.18 -2.71 8.52
C MET A 90 22.24 -4.23 8.71
N GLY A 91 23.18 -4.71 9.53
CA GLY A 91 23.67 -6.09 9.55
C GLY A 91 22.65 -7.21 9.81
N GLY A 92 23.09 -8.44 9.53
CA GLY A 92 22.59 -9.73 10.06
C GLY A 92 21.18 -10.22 9.68
N GLY A 93 20.25 -9.33 9.30
CA GLY A 93 18.87 -9.69 8.95
C GLY A 93 18.70 -10.12 7.49
N ILE A 94 17.80 -11.08 7.24
CA ILE A 94 17.44 -11.61 5.90
C ILE A 94 16.46 -10.66 5.16
N CYS A 95 15.83 -9.75 5.91
CA CYS A 95 14.82 -8.84 5.40
C CYS A 95 14.93 -7.46 6.05
N GLN A 96 14.76 -6.40 5.26
CA GLN A 96 14.68 -5.02 5.72
C GLN A 96 13.41 -4.36 5.16
N THR A 97 12.61 -3.74 6.04
CA THR A 97 11.46 -2.93 5.64
C THR A 97 11.88 -1.49 5.45
N ILE A 98 11.52 -0.88 4.32
CA ILE A 98 11.87 0.48 3.94
C ILE A 98 10.59 1.25 3.61
N CYS A 99 10.44 2.46 4.14
CA CYS A 99 9.36 3.37 3.79
C CYS A 99 9.83 4.44 2.78
N CYS A 100 8.96 4.82 1.86
CA CYS A 100 9.18 5.98 1.00
C CYS A 100 8.90 7.26 1.79
N GLY A 101 9.87 8.17 1.87
CA GLY A 101 9.72 9.45 2.59
C GLY A 101 8.69 10.41 2.01
N GLU A 102 8.33 10.26 0.73
CA GLU A 102 7.43 11.17 0.01
C GLU A 102 5.97 10.75 0.05
N CYS A 103 5.70 9.45 -0.16
CA CYS A 103 4.33 8.93 -0.25
C CYS A 103 3.98 7.91 0.83
N GLY A 104 4.93 7.56 1.71
CA GLY A 104 4.72 6.60 2.79
C GLY A 104 4.62 5.13 2.35
N ALA A 105 4.80 4.82 1.06
CA ALA A 105 4.74 3.45 0.55
C ALA A 105 5.80 2.55 1.23
N LEU A 106 5.38 1.34 1.62
CA LEU A 106 6.22 0.36 2.32
C LEU A 106 6.76 -0.71 1.37
N TYR A 107 8.06 -1.00 1.49
CA TYR A 107 8.80 -1.96 0.69
C TYR A 107 9.46 -2.98 1.60
N GLU A 108 9.33 -4.25 1.26
CA GLU A 108 10.08 -5.34 1.88
C GLU A 108 11.25 -5.72 0.97
N VAL A 109 12.47 -5.65 1.49
CA VAL A 109 13.69 -5.94 0.74
C VAL A 109 14.37 -7.16 1.32
N LEU A 110 14.37 -8.25 0.54
CA LEU A 110 15.14 -9.44 0.86
C LEU A 110 16.64 -9.19 0.63
N THR A 111 17.44 -9.45 1.66
CA THR A 111 18.90 -9.22 1.67
C THR A 111 19.73 -10.48 1.39
N GLY A 112 19.09 -11.62 1.05
CA GLY A 112 19.70 -12.86 0.54
C GLY A 112 19.36 -13.12 -0.94
N SER A 113 20.14 -13.86 -1.73
CA SER A 113 21.19 -14.86 -1.46
C SER A 113 22.57 -14.43 -1.96
#